data_AF-A0A239QLM8-F1
#
_entry.id   AF-A0A239QLM8-F1
#
_cell.length_a   1.000
_cell.length_b   1.000
_cell.length_c   1.000
_cell.angle_alpha   90.00
_cell.angle_beta   90.00
_cell.angle_gamma   90.00
#
_symmetry.space_group_name_H-M   'P 1'
#
loop_
_entity.id
_entity.type
_entity.pdbx_description
1 polymer ?
#
loop_
_entity_poly.entity_id
_entity_poly.type
_entity_poly.pdbx_seq_one_letter_code
_entity_poly.pdbx_strand_id
1 'polypeptide(L)'
;MTIFAALKDAFRAYKEHFGNTVKFLIVEACITLAALTPLLFLTDSSLKVFALLAVPLWILLVFWGRVNAADGMRDSLRGGSLFSYKLIDPSAYGKKLAYGLKRMLMLLFWSVPLIACLVIAKIHYSGDMDGFTLLRGIKDFGGGELMTGVLYLIAIFVGAVLLVAFGCAFHSGDRHAFIRNNTKMLRGHHGKIVLCWICSLITILPIIIAIVAVIIRYLPVLQDLNGLVMKTVSLPSTKVSLIILAVGGVLTIPLLPLRSLIPAAFVNGLEKE
;
A
#
# COMPACT_ATOMS: atom_id res chain seq x y z
N MET A 1 -20.82 7.99 -15.47
CA MET A 1 -20.22 8.73 -14.34
C MET A 1 -18.85 9.25 -14.76
N THR A 2 -18.50 10.50 -14.43
CA THR A 2 -17.18 11.09 -14.70
C THR A 2 -16.28 11.00 -13.47
N ILE A 3 -14.96 11.02 -13.68
CA ILE A 3 -13.97 10.94 -12.58
C ILE A 3 -13.99 12.21 -11.74
N PHE A 4 -14.18 13.37 -12.39
CA PHE A 4 -14.29 14.65 -11.70
C PHE A 4 -15.49 14.68 -10.74
N ALA A 5 -16.65 14.13 -11.16
CA ALA A 5 -17.80 14.00 -10.28
C ALA A 5 -17.52 13.09 -9.08
N ALA A 6 -16.87 11.94 -9.31
CA ALA A 6 -16.46 11.04 -8.22
C ALA A 6 -15.49 11.70 -7.22
N LEU A 7 -14.53 12.49 -7.71
CA LEU A 7 -13.61 13.27 -6.86
C LEU A 7 -14.36 14.31 -6.02
N LYS A 8 -15.28 15.05 -6.64
CA LYS A 8 -16.10 16.06 -5.96
C LYS A 8 -16.98 15.43 -4.89
N ASP A 9 -17.61 14.30 -5.18
CA ASP A 9 -18.44 13.56 -4.23
C ASP A 9 -17.63 12.99 -3.07
N ALA A 10 -16.45 12.41 -3.35
CA ALA A 10 -15.55 11.91 -2.32
C ALA A 10 -15.05 13.04 -1.40
N PHE A 11 -14.68 14.18 -1.98
CA PHE A 11 -14.21 15.34 -1.22
C PHE A 11 -15.33 15.98 -0.40
N ARG A 12 -16.55 16.07 -0.94
CA ARG A 12 -17.73 16.52 -0.20
C ARG A 12 -18.00 15.63 1.01
N ALA A 13 -18.09 14.32 0.82
CA ALA A 13 -18.31 13.37 1.91
C ALA A 13 -17.19 13.42 2.97
N TYR A 14 -15.93 13.55 2.53
CA TYR A 14 -14.79 13.72 3.41
C TYR A 14 -14.89 14.99 4.25
N LYS A 15 -15.25 16.13 3.65
CA LYS A 15 -15.36 17.42 4.34
C LYS A 15 -16.55 17.45 5.31
N GLU A 16 -17.72 17.01 4.86
CA GLU A 16 -18.96 17.02 5.65
C GLU A 16 -18.89 16.06 6.84
N HIS A 17 -18.14 14.96 6.72
CA HIS A 17 -18.05 13.91 7.74
C HIS A 17 -16.61 13.69 8.24
N PHE A 18 -15.78 14.73 8.27
CA PHE A 18 -14.36 14.61 8.64
C PHE A 18 -14.15 13.94 10.01
N GLY A 19 -14.94 14.33 11.03
CA GLY A 19 -14.84 13.73 12.36
C GLY A 19 -15.14 12.22 12.36
N ASN A 20 -16.17 11.78 11.62
CA ASN A 20 -16.49 10.36 11.47
C ASN A 20 -15.41 9.63 10.66
N THR A 21 -14.77 10.34 9.74
CA THR A 21 -13.68 9.85 8.91
C THR A 21 -12.41 9.56 9.70
N VAL A 22 -12.07 10.43 10.66
CA VAL A 22 -10.97 10.19 11.60
C VAL A 22 -11.28 9.02 12.54
N LYS A 23 -12.49 8.95 13.11
CA LYS A 23 -12.90 7.84 13.99
C LYS A 23 -12.84 6.49 13.26
N PHE A 24 -13.30 6.46 12.01
CA PHE A 24 -13.19 5.30 11.13
C PHE A 24 -11.74 4.86 10.93
N LEU A 25 -10.84 5.80 10.64
CA LEU A 25 -9.41 5.51 10.46
C LEU A 25 -8.77 4.93 11.72
N ILE A 26 -9.14 5.44 12.90
CA ILE A 26 -8.67 4.90 14.19
C ILE A 26 -9.10 3.45 14.35
N VAL A 27 -10.36 3.11 14.04
CA VAL A 27 -10.84 1.73 14.13
C VAL A 27 -10.11 0.82 13.14
N GLU A 28 -9.95 1.23 11.88
CA GLU A 28 -9.16 0.45 10.90
C GLU A 28 -7.72 0.24 11.37
N ALA A 29 -7.09 1.28 11.94
CA ALA A 29 -5.74 1.20 12.48
C ALA A 29 -5.66 0.23 13.66
N CYS A 30 -6.60 0.29 14.61
CA CYS A 30 -6.66 -0.63 15.75
C CYS A 30 -6.81 -2.09 15.31
N ILE A 31 -7.71 -2.38 14.35
CA ILE A 31 -7.90 -3.73 13.80
C ILE A 31 -6.61 -4.23 13.13
N THR A 32 -5.96 -3.35 12.36
CA THR A 32 -4.72 -3.66 11.65
C THR A 32 -3.56 -3.92 12.62
N LEU A 33 -3.40 -3.07 13.64
CA LEU A 33 -2.36 -3.22 14.66
C LEU A 33 -2.57 -4.47 15.53
N ALA A 34 -3.81 -4.77 15.89
CA ALA A 34 -4.14 -6.02 16.58
C ALA A 34 -3.72 -7.24 15.77
N ALA A 35 -3.98 -7.24 14.45
CA ALA A 35 -3.55 -8.32 13.57
C ALA A 35 -2.02 -8.43 13.44
N LEU A 36 -1.28 -7.32 13.53
CA LEU A 36 0.18 -7.29 13.44
C LEU A 36 0.90 -7.52 14.77
N THR A 37 0.17 -7.57 15.90
CA THR A 37 0.76 -7.72 17.24
C THR A 37 1.73 -8.91 17.35
N PRO A 38 1.51 -10.08 16.72
CA PRO A 38 2.48 -11.18 16.78
C PRO A 38 3.85 -10.85 16.17
N LEU A 39 3.99 -9.82 15.33
CA LEU A 39 5.30 -9.40 14.82
C LEU A 39 6.25 -8.93 15.92
N LEU A 40 5.72 -8.58 17.11
CA LEU A 40 6.54 -8.28 18.28
C LEU A 40 7.40 -9.48 18.71
N PHE A 41 7.00 -10.72 18.38
CA PHE A 41 7.82 -11.91 18.64
C PHE A 41 9.11 -11.97 17.81
N LEU A 42 9.28 -11.12 16.79
CA LEU A 42 10.55 -11.00 16.06
C LEU A 42 11.68 -10.38 16.90
N THR A 43 11.35 -9.77 18.04
CA THR A 43 12.33 -9.19 18.97
C THR A 43 13.13 -10.25 19.72
N ASP A 44 12.61 -11.47 19.85
CA ASP A 44 13.25 -12.58 20.54
C ASP A 44 13.49 -13.75 19.57
N SER A 45 14.73 -14.23 19.48
CA SER A 45 15.11 -15.34 18.60
C SER A 45 14.36 -16.64 18.89
N SER A 46 14.00 -16.89 20.15
CA SER A 46 13.28 -18.08 20.58
C SER A 46 11.80 -18.07 20.19
N LEU A 47 11.20 -16.88 20.01
CA LEU A 47 9.77 -16.70 19.74
C LEU A 47 9.46 -16.39 18.28
N LYS A 48 10.46 -16.28 17.40
CA LYS A 48 10.29 -15.89 15.97
C LYS A 48 9.21 -16.68 15.24
N VAL A 49 9.02 -17.96 15.55
CA VAL A 49 7.99 -18.80 14.93
C VAL A 49 6.58 -18.26 15.19
N PHE A 50 6.32 -17.71 16.38
CA PHE A 50 5.03 -17.12 16.74
C PHE A 50 4.71 -15.84 15.96
N ALA A 51 5.70 -15.19 15.34
CA ALA A 51 5.43 -14.06 14.43
C ALA A 51 4.58 -14.48 13.22
N LEU A 52 4.59 -15.77 12.84
CA LEU A 52 3.74 -16.31 11.79
C LEU A 52 2.25 -16.21 12.11
N LEU A 53 1.85 -16.08 13.39
CA LEU A 53 0.46 -15.83 13.80
C LEU A 53 -0.10 -14.51 13.26
N ALA A 54 0.75 -13.56 12.84
CA ALA A 54 0.30 -12.34 12.19
C ALA A 54 -0.49 -12.63 10.90
N VAL A 55 -0.14 -13.69 10.16
CA VAL A 55 -0.83 -14.07 8.91
C VAL A 55 -2.29 -14.50 9.16
N PRO A 56 -2.59 -15.51 10.00
CA PRO A 56 -3.97 -15.89 10.28
C PRO A 56 -4.74 -14.78 10.98
N LEU A 57 -4.14 -14.00 11.89
CA LEU A 57 -4.83 -12.85 12.49
C LEU A 57 -5.18 -11.78 11.46
N TRP A 58 -4.29 -11.50 10.50
CA TRP A 58 -4.58 -10.59 9.40
C TRP A 58 -5.76 -11.06 8.55
N ILE A 59 -5.79 -12.35 8.21
CA ILE A 59 -6.90 -12.94 7.47
C ILE A 59 -8.20 -12.83 8.27
N LEU A 60 -8.19 -13.19 9.55
CA LEU A 60 -9.38 -13.27 10.39
C LEU A 60 -9.93 -11.90 10.81
N LEU A 61 -9.08 -10.89 10.94
CA LEU A 61 -9.47 -9.56 11.44
C LEU A 61 -9.58 -8.51 10.33
N VAL A 62 -8.64 -8.49 9.38
CA VAL A 62 -8.52 -7.39 8.41
C VAL A 62 -9.38 -7.63 7.17
N PHE A 63 -9.49 -8.86 6.67
CA PHE A 63 -10.12 -9.11 5.36
C PHE A 63 -11.60 -8.72 5.32
N TRP A 64 -12.37 -9.14 6.31
CA TRP A 64 -13.78 -8.78 6.40
C TRP A 64 -13.98 -7.33 6.86
N GLY A 65 -13.08 -6.81 7.72
CA GLY A 65 -13.09 -5.40 8.13
C GLY A 65 -12.97 -4.45 6.92
N ARG A 66 -12.15 -4.80 5.92
CA ARG A 66 -12.06 -4.04 4.66
C ARG A 66 -13.33 -4.06 3.81
N VAL A 67 -14.17 -5.08 3.98
CA VAL A 67 -15.49 -5.17 3.34
C VAL A 67 -16.50 -4.31 4.09
N ASN A 68 -16.50 -4.36 5.43
CA ASN A 68 -17.32 -3.47 6.27
C ASN A 68 -16.98 -1.99 6.05
N ALA A 69 -15.70 -1.67 5.88
CA ALA A 69 -15.25 -0.34 5.48
C ALA A 69 -15.88 0.13 4.17
N ALA A 70 -15.97 -0.76 3.17
CA ALA A 70 -16.62 -0.44 1.90
C ALA A 70 -18.13 -0.18 2.04
N ASP A 71 -18.77 -0.82 3.02
CA ASP A 71 -20.18 -0.59 3.37
C ASP A 71 -20.38 0.75 4.09
N GLY A 72 -19.55 1.04 5.10
CA GLY A 72 -19.55 2.34 5.76
C GLY A 72 -19.33 3.50 4.77
N MET A 73 -18.42 3.33 3.80
CA MET A 73 -18.20 4.33 2.74
C MET A 73 -19.42 4.50 1.84
N ARG A 74 -20.14 3.42 1.53
CA ARG A 74 -21.41 3.51 0.77
C ARG A 74 -22.43 4.33 1.55
N ASP A 75 -22.61 4.05 2.84
CA ASP A 75 -23.57 4.76 3.68
C ASP A 75 -23.21 6.24 3.78
N SER A 76 -21.93 6.57 4.01
CA SER A 76 -21.45 7.96 4.05
C SER A 76 -21.72 8.72 2.75
N LEU A 77 -21.53 8.09 1.58
CA LEU A 77 -21.81 8.70 0.28
C LEU A 77 -23.32 8.88 0.00
N ARG A 78 -24.19 8.31 0.83
CA ARG A 78 -25.66 8.46 0.77
C ARG A 78 -26.21 9.36 1.87
N GLY A 79 -25.34 10.09 2.59
CA GLY A 79 -25.73 10.96 3.71
C GLY A 79 -25.82 10.26 5.07
N GLY A 80 -25.40 9.00 5.16
CA GLY A 80 -25.25 8.27 6.42
C GLY A 80 -23.91 8.55 7.12
N SER A 81 -23.61 7.79 8.17
CA SER A 81 -22.34 7.90 8.89
C SER A 81 -21.33 6.85 8.43
N LEU A 82 -20.08 7.28 8.15
CA LEU A 82 -18.95 6.38 7.93
C LEU A 82 -18.61 5.56 9.19
N PHE A 83 -18.79 6.17 10.35
CA PHE A 83 -18.57 5.53 11.65
C PHE A 83 -19.89 5.00 12.18
N SER A 84 -20.06 3.68 12.13
CA SER A 84 -21.28 2.97 12.53
C SER A 84 -20.94 1.59 13.08
N TYR A 85 -21.87 0.98 13.81
CA TYR A 85 -21.75 -0.40 14.30
C TYR A 85 -21.45 -1.40 13.17
N LYS A 86 -21.84 -1.07 11.93
CA LYS A 86 -21.55 -1.85 10.72
C LYS A 86 -20.06 -2.10 10.48
N LEU A 87 -19.17 -1.26 11.01
CA LEU A 87 -17.72 -1.44 10.87
C LEU A 87 -17.23 -2.74 11.51
N ILE A 88 -17.87 -3.15 12.60
CA ILE A 88 -17.54 -4.36 13.37
C ILE A 88 -18.64 -5.42 13.28
N ASP A 89 -19.64 -5.23 12.42
CA ASP A 89 -20.77 -6.12 12.29
C ASP A 89 -20.34 -7.47 11.69
N PRO A 90 -20.40 -8.58 12.47
CA PRO A 90 -20.00 -9.91 12.02
C PRO A 90 -21.01 -10.54 11.06
N SER A 91 -22.11 -9.86 10.71
CA SER A 91 -23.07 -10.34 9.72
C SER A 91 -22.37 -10.84 8.45
N ALA A 92 -22.77 -12.03 7.99
CA ALA A 92 -22.20 -12.69 6.83
C ALA A 92 -20.65 -12.82 6.85
N TYR A 93 -20.03 -12.95 8.04
CA TYR A 93 -18.58 -13.06 8.22
C TYR A 93 -17.92 -14.02 7.21
N GLY A 94 -18.44 -15.25 7.09
CA GLY A 94 -17.89 -16.25 6.18
C GLY A 94 -17.88 -15.79 4.71
N LYS A 95 -18.93 -15.08 4.26
CA LYS A 95 -19.02 -14.53 2.89
C LYS A 95 -18.01 -13.40 2.69
N LYS A 96 -17.88 -12.51 3.67
CA LYS A 96 -16.92 -11.38 3.65
C LYS A 96 -15.46 -11.89 3.69
N LEU A 97 -15.19 -12.91 4.50
CA LEU A 97 -13.88 -13.56 4.61
C LEU A 97 -13.51 -14.28 3.32
N ALA A 98 -14.41 -15.11 2.78
CA ALA A 98 -14.19 -15.82 1.52
C ALA A 98 -13.93 -14.86 0.35
N TYR A 99 -14.66 -13.74 0.32
CA TYR A 99 -14.38 -12.67 -0.63
C TYR A 99 -12.97 -12.10 -0.46
N GLY A 100 -12.56 -11.76 0.77
CA GLY A 100 -11.23 -11.26 1.07
C GLY A 100 -10.13 -12.24 0.67
N LEU A 101 -10.30 -13.53 0.97
CA LEU A 101 -9.34 -14.58 0.59
C LEU A 101 -9.21 -14.71 -0.92
N LYS A 102 -10.33 -14.69 -1.67
CA LYS A 102 -10.30 -14.69 -3.13
C LYS A 102 -9.53 -13.47 -3.67
N ARG A 103 -9.71 -12.29 -3.08
CA ARG A 103 -8.99 -11.08 -3.49
C ARG A 103 -7.51 -11.10 -3.13
N MET A 104 -7.15 -11.69 -1.99
CA MET A 104 -5.75 -11.94 -1.65
C MET A 104 -5.08 -12.81 -2.71
N LEU A 105 -5.71 -13.93 -3.11
CA LEU A 105 -5.16 -14.81 -4.15
C LEU A 105 -5.00 -14.09 -5.49
N MET A 106 -5.96 -13.24 -5.87
CA MET A 106 -5.83 -12.40 -7.07
C MET A 106 -4.70 -11.40 -6.96
N LEU A 107 -4.52 -10.72 -5.82
CA LEU A 107 -3.41 -9.79 -5.61
C LEU A 107 -2.05 -10.50 -5.54
N LEU A 108 -2.01 -11.74 -5.03
CA LEU A 108 -0.81 -12.57 -5.06
C LEU A 108 -0.35 -12.85 -6.49
N PHE A 109 -1.28 -13.09 -7.42
CA PHE A 109 -0.96 -13.22 -8.85
C PHE A 109 -0.22 -11.98 -9.40
N TRP A 110 -0.72 -10.77 -9.11
CA TRP A 110 -0.04 -9.52 -9.48
C TRP A 110 1.31 -9.33 -8.76
N SER A 111 1.51 -10.00 -7.62
CA SER A 111 2.71 -9.90 -6.79
C SER A 111 3.78 -10.94 -7.11
N VAL A 112 3.52 -11.89 -8.01
CA VAL A 112 4.47 -12.95 -8.36
C VAL A 112 5.83 -12.40 -8.77
N PRO A 113 5.95 -11.40 -9.67
CA PRO A 113 7.26 -10.88 -10.06
C PRO A 113 8.00 -10.20 -8.91
N LEU A 114 7.29 -9.49 -8.04
CA LEU A 114 7.90 -8.85 -6.88
C LEU A 114 8.38 -9.88 -5.86
N ILE A 115 7.57 -10.92 -5.58
CA ILE A 115 7.97 -12.02 -4.71
C ILE A 115 9.20 -12.73 -5.28
N ALA A 116 9.24 -12.99 -6.59
CA ALA A 116 10.41 -13.57 -7.24
C ALA A 116 11.66 -12.69 -7.07
N CYS A 117 11.56 -11.38 -7.29
CA CYS A 117 12.66 -10.43 -7.05
C CYS A 117 13.16 -10.49 -5.60
N LEU A 118 12.25 -10.52 -4.62
CA LEU A 118 12.58 -10.57 -3.20
C LEU A 118 13.21 -11.90 -2.80
N VAL A 119 12.74 -13.02 -3.34
CA VAL A 119 13.30 -14.36 -3.10
C VAL A 119 14.72 -14.46 -3.67
N ILE A 120 14.92 -14.00 -4.91
CA ILE A 120 16.24 -13.94 -5.55
C ILE A 120 17.20 -13.06 -4.73
N ALA A 121 16.76 -11.86 -4.36
CA ALA A 121 17.55 -10.96 -3.51
C ALA A 121 17.91 -11.61 -2.16
N LYS A 122 16.95 -12.32 -1.53
CA LYS A 122 17.19 -13.02 -0.27
C LYS A 122 18.21 -14.15 -0.43
N ILE A 123 18.08 -14.99 -1.46
CA ILE A 123 19.03 -16.07 -1.75
C ILE A 123 20.45 -15.51 -1.91
N HIS A 124 20.59 -14.38 -2.61
CA HIS A 124 21.88 -13.72 -2.79
C HIS A 124 22.43 -13.07 -1.51
N TYR A 125 21.56 -12.69 -0.56
CA TYR A 125 21.96 -12.04 0.69
C TYR A 125 22.15 -13.02 1.87
N SER A 126 21.62 -14.25 1.79
CA SER A 126 21.57 -15.18 2.93
C SER A 126 22.89 -15.87 3.30
N GLY A 127 24.03 -15.45 2.72
CA GLY A 127 25.34 -15.68 3.37
C GLY A 127 26.46 -16.28 2.53
N ASP A 128 26.22 -16.70 1.28
CA ASP A 128 27.23 -17.47 0.52
C ASP A 128 27.96 -16.69 -0.58
N MET A 129 27.59 -15.43 -0.83
CA MET A 129 28.26 -14.59 -1.84
C MET A 129 28.91 -13.36 -1.20
N ASP A 130 30.23 -13.28 -1.34
CA ASP A 130 30.99 -12.07 -1.02
C ASP A 130 30.50 -10.88 -1.87
N GLY A 131 30.53 -9.67 -1.31
CA GLY A 131 30.07 -8.44 -1.96
C GLY A 131 30.75 -8.18 -3.31
N PHE A 132 32.01 -8.59 -3.47
CA PHE A 132 32.72 -8.51 -4.76
C PHE A 132 32.14 -9.46 -5.82
N THR A 133 31.65 -10.63 -5.41
CA THR A 133 30.99 -11.60 -6.31
C THR A 133 29.64 -11.06 -6.75
N LEU A 134 28.88 -10.43 -5.84
CA LEU A 134 27.64 -9.75 -6.16
C LEU A 134 27.86 -8.61 -7.16
N LEU A 135 28.84 -7.74 -6.92
CA LEU A 135 29.17 -6.64 -7.83
C LEU A 135 29.62 -7.14 -9.21
N ARG A 136 30.38 -8.24 -9.27
CA ARG A 136 30.76 -8.88 -10.55
C ARG A 136 29.54 -9.42 -11.29
N GLY A 137 28.63 -10.12 -10.60
CA GLY A 137 27.38 -10.60 -11.19
C GLY A 137 26.50 -9.47 -11.72
N ILE A 138 26.42 -8.33 -11.00
CA ILE A 138 25.70 -7.15 -11.48
C ILE A 138 26.38 -6.57 -12.72
N LYS A 139 27.71 -6.47 -12.72
CA LYS A 139 28.49 -6.01 -13.89
C LYS A 139 28.26 -6.89 -15.11
N ASP A 140 28.28 -8.21 -14.94
CA ASP A 140 28.08 -9.17 -16.02
C ASP A 140 26.64 -9.09 -16.57
N PHE A 141 25.66 -8.92 -15.68
CA PHE A 141 24.26 -8.64 -16.07
C PHE A 141 24.11 -7.34 -16.86
N GLY A 142 24.95 -6.34 -16.58
CA GLY A 142 25.06 -5.10 -17.32
C GLY A 142 25.91 -5.16 -18.59
N GLY A 143 26.30 -6.35 -19.07
CA GLY A 143 27.14 -6.50 -20.27
C GLY A 143 28.59 -6.07 -20.07
N GLY A 144 29.10 -6.10 -18.84
CA GLY A 144 30.45 -5.64 -18.49
C GLY A 144 30.49 -4.25 -17.87
N GLU A 145 29.36 -3.54 -17.76
CA GLU A 145 29.25 -2.24 -17.10
C GLU A 145 28.42 -2.33 -15.81
N LEU A 146 29.04 -2.00 -14.69
CA LEU A 146 28.39 -2.10 -13.37
C LEU A 146 27.14 -1.20 -13.26
N MET A 147 27.23 0.05 -13.72
CA MET A 147 26.11 1.00 -13.66
C MET A 147 24.92 0.56 -14.51
N THR A 148 25.19 0.01 -15.70
CA THR A 148 24.16 -0.53 -16.59
C THR A 148 23.45 -1.72 -15.94
N GLY A 149 24.20 -2.62 -15.28
CA GLY A 149 23.64 -3.73 -14.51
C GLY A 149 22.77 -3.27 -13.34
N VAL A 150 23.21 -2.26 -12.59
CA VAL A 150 22.41 -1.63 -11.52
C VAL A 150 21.12 -1.05 -12.07
N LEU A 151 21.17 -0.34 -13.20
CA LEU A 151 19.99 0.25 -13.84
C LEU A 151 18.97 -0.81 -14.28
N TYR A 152 19.43 -1.94 -14.84
CA TYR A 152 18.55 -3.04 -15.20
C TYR A 152 17.87 -3.67 -13.98
N LEU A 153 18.59 -3.88 -12.89
CA LEU A 153 18.00 -4.40 -11.65
C LEU A 153 16.96 -3.44 -11.06
N ILE A 154 17.25 -2.13 -11.08
CA ILE A 154 16.29 -1.11 -10.67
C ILE A 154 15.06 -1.15 -11.59
N ALA A 155 15.24 -1.23 -12.91
CA ALA A 155 14.14 -1.28 -13.86
C ALA A 155 13.24 -2.50 -13.65
N ILE A 156 13.83 -3.68 -13.41
CA ILE A 156 13.10 -4.92 -13.10
C ILE A 156 12.31 -4.75 -11.79
N PHE A 157 12.95 -4.26 -10.74
CA PHE A 157 12.31 -4.07 -9.44
C PHE A 157 11.17 -3.05 -9.51
N VAL A 158 11.39 -1.91 -10.18
CA VAL A 158 10.36 -0.89 -10.42
C VAL A 158 9.21 -1.47 -11.24
N GLY A 159 9.50 -2.23 -12.31
CA GLY A 159 8.48 -2.90 -13.10
C GLY A 159 7.62 -3.86 -12.28
N ALA A 160 8.25 -4.66 -11.40
CA ALA A 160 7.55 -5.56 -10.49
C ALA A 160 6.65 -4.81 -9.49
N VAL A 161 7.13 -3.70 -8.92
CA VAL A 161 6.35 -2.84 -8.02
C VAL A 161 5.18 -2.19 -8.76
N LEU A 162 5.39 -1.70 -9.98
CA LEU A 162 4.34 -1.11 -10.82
C LEU A 162 3.25 -2.12 -11.17
N LEU A 163 3.61 -3.39 -11.39
CA LEU A 163 2.64 -4.45 -11.64
C LEU A 163 1.73 -4.69 -10.42
N VAL A 164 2.30 -4.72 -9.21
CA VAL A 164 1.54 -4.82 -7.96
C VAL A 164 0.64 -3.61 -7.76
N ALA A 165 1.17 -2.42 -8.02
CA ALA A 165 0.41 -1.17 -7.95
C ALA A 165 -0.78 -1.17 -8.93
N PHE A 166 -0.55 -1.65 -10.16
CA PHE A 166 -1.60 -1.82 -11.15
C PHE A 166 -2.67 -2.83 -10.70
N GLY A 167 -2.27 -3.99 -10.16
CA GLY A 167 -3.23 -4.95 -9.58
C GLY A 167 -4.07 -4.35 -8.46
N CYS A 168 -3.46 -3.56 -7.57
CA CYS A 168 -4.18 -2.82 -6.53
C CYS A 168 -5.16 -1.79 -7.12
N ALA A 169 -4.75 -1.08 -8.18
CA ALA A 169 -5.58 -0.09 -8.87
C ALA A 169 -6.78 -0.76 -9.54
N PHE A 170 -6.53 -1.83 -10.30
CA PHE A 170 -7.50 -2.59 -11.07
C PHE A 170 -8.62 -3.17 -10.19
N HIS A 171 -8.27 -3.63 -8.98
CA HIS A 171 -9.19 -4.23 -8.02
C HIS A 171 -9.73 -3.25 -6.96
N SER A 172 -9.40 -1.96 -7.03
CA SER A 172 -9.77 -0.98 -5.98
C SER A 172 -11.28 -0.77 -5.82
N GLY A 173 -12.05 -0.89 -6.90
CA GLY A 173 -13.51 -0.78 -6.90
C GLY A 173 -14.26 -2.06 -6.48
N ASP A 174 -13.60 -3.21 -6.53
CA ASP A 174 -14.26 -4.52 -6.47
C ASP A 174 -15.00 -4.77 -5.16
N ARG A 175 -14.48 -4.25 -4.04
CA ARG A 175 -15.11 -4.39 -2.72
C ARG A 175 -16.40 -3.58 -2.61
N HIS A 176 -16.43 -2.42 -3.28
CA HIS A 176 -17.58 -1.54 -3.31
C HIS A 176 -18.69 -2.12 -4.19
N ALA A 177 -18.34 -2.80 -5.28
CA ALA A 177 -19.28 -3.55 -6.11
C ALA A 177 -19.83 -4.82 -5.39
N PHE A 178 -18.99 -5.49 -4.61
CA PHE A 178 -19.38 -6.67 -3.83
C PHE A 178 -20.47 -6.36 -2.78
N ILE A 179 -20.31 -5.28 -1.99
CA ILE A 179 -21.31 -4.84 -1.00
C ILE A 179 -22.68 -4.54 -1.65
N ARG A 180 -22.68 -4.13 -2.92
CA ARG A 180 -23.89 -3.84 -3.71
C ARG A 180 -24.50 -5.09 -4.36
N ASN A 181 -23.94 -6.27 -4.12
CA ASN A 181 -24.29 -7.52 -4.79
C ASN A 181 -24.28 -7.43 -6.34
N ASN A 182 -23.55 -6.46 -6.91
CA ASN A 182 -23.47 -6.23 -8.35
C ASN A 182 -22.01 -6.13 -8.81
N THR A 183 -21.35 -7.29 -8.91
CA THR A 183 -19.94 -7.38 -9.35
C THR A 183 -19.77 -7.09 -10.84
N LYS A 184 -20.85 -7.18 -11.64
CA LYS A 184 -20.82 -6.88 -13.08
C LYS A 184 -20.79 -5.38 -13.36
N MET A 185 -21.16 -4.54 -12.39
CA MET A 185 -21.18 -3.08 -12.50
C MET A 185 -19.82 -2.45 -12.87
N LEU A 186 -18.71 -3.15 -12.62
CA LEU A 186 -17.38 -2.66 -12.98
C LEU A 186 -16.91 -3.07 -14.38
N ARG A 187 -17.62 -3.97 -15.06
CA ARG A 187 -17.28 -4.41 -16.41
C ARG A 187 -17.34 -3.20 -17.35
N GLY A 188 -16.28 -2.99 -18.12
CA GLY A 188 -16.15 -1.82 -19.00
C GLY A 188 -15.71 -0.52 -18.30
N HIS A 189 -15.55 -0.52 -16.97
CA HIS A 189 -15.16 0.67 -16.21
C HIS A 189 -13.81 0.54 -15.47
N HIS A 190 -13.08 -0.58 -15.64
CA HIS A 190 -11.79 -0.80 -14.98
C HIS A 190 -10.75 0.29 -15.27
N GLY A 191 -10.68 0.83 -16.49
CA GLY A 191 -9.78 1.94 -16.80
C GLY A 191 -10.08 3.21 -15.97
N LYS A 192 -11.38 3.51 -15.77
CA LYS A 192 -11.81 4.63 -14.92
C LYS A 192 -11.53 4.37 -13.43
N ILE A 193 -11.67 3.13 -12.98
CA ILE A 193 -11.31 2.70 -11.62
C ILE A 193 -9.80 2.85 -11.37
N VAL A 194 -8.96 2.43 -12.32
CA VAL A 194 -7.51 2.62 -12.26
C VAL A 194 -7.18 4.11 -12.18
N LEU A 195 -7.83 4.94 -13.00
CA LEU A 195 -7.60 6.39 -12.96
C LEU A 195 -8.09 7.01 -11.64
N CYS A 196 -9.22 6.58 -11.07
CA CYS A 196 -9.65 6.96 -9.72
C CYS A 196 -8.62 6.59 -8.66
N TRP A 197 -8.00 5.40 -8.76
CA TRP A 197 -6.93 4.99 -7.87
C TRP A 197 -5.66 5.83 -8.07
N ILE A 198 -5.30 6.19 -9.29
CA ILE A 198 -4.17 7.10 -9.57
C ILE A 198 -4.44 8.48 -8.98
N CYS A 199 -5.65 9.04 -9.17
CA CYS A 199 -6.02 10.31 -8.53
C CYS A 199 -5.94 10.23 -7.00
N SER A 200 -6.21 9.05 -6.42
CA SER A 200 -6.08 8.83 -4.98
C SER A 200 -4.64 8.94 -4.48
N LEU A 201 -3.62 8.85 -5.35
CA LEU A 201 -2.21 9.02 -4.96
C LEU A 201 -1.90 10.45 -4.49
N ILE A 202 -2.74 11.45 -4.81
CA ILE A 202 -2.60 12.80 -4.24
C ILE A 202 -2.66 12.78 -2.71
N THR A 203 -3.35 11.79 -2.13
CA THR A 203 -3.48 11.63 -0.68
C THR A 203 -2.18 11.21 0.00
N ILE A 204 -1.24 10.60 -0.74
CA ILE A 204 0.07 10.19 -0.23
C ILE A 204 1.19 11.17 -0.63
N LEU A 205 0.84 12.30 -1.25
CA LEU A 205 1.81 13.30 -1.67
C LEU A 205 2.69 13.81 -0.51
N PRO A 206 2.19 14.05 0.73
CA PRO A 206 3.03 14.52 1.83
C PRO A 206 4.18 13.55 2.16
N ILE A 207 3.90 12.23 2.22
CA ILE A 207 4.95 11.24 2.46
C ILE A 207 5.89 11.08 1.27
N ILE A 208 5.39 11.22 0.02
CA ILE A 208 6.26 11.22 -1.17
C ILE A 208 7.24 12.40 -1.12
N ILE A 209 6.77 13.59 -0.79
CA ILE A 209 7.64 14.77 -0.64
C ILE A 209 8.69 14.52 0.45
N ALA A 210 8.30 13.94 1.59
CA ALA A 210 9.23 13.62 2.66
C ALA A 210 10.30 12.59 2.22
N ILE A 211 9.92 11.55 1.48
CA ILE A 211 10.85 10.55 0.92
C ILE A 211 11.81 11.22 -0.05
N VAL A 212 11.32 12.04 -0.98
CA VAL A 212 12.16 12.76 -1.95
C VAL A 212 13.13 13.72 -1.24
N ALA A 213 12.67 14.43 -0.22
CA ALA A 213 13.52 15.31 0.59
C ALA A 213 14.65 14.52 1.29
N VAL A 214 14.36 13.31 1.79
CA VAL A 214 15.39 12.42 2.33
C VAL A 214 16.35 11.97 1.23
N ILE A 215 15.86 11.52 0.06
CA ILE A 215 16.71 11.10 -1.06
C ILE A 215 17.68 12.22 -1.48
N ILE A 216 17.17 13.44 -1.65
CA ILE A 216 18.00 14.61 -2.00
C ILE A 216 19.10 14.84 -0.97
N ARG A 217 18.82 14.65 0.32
CA ARG A 217 19.83 14.78 1.39
C ARG A 217 20.95 13.74 1.28
N TYR A 218 20.65 12.53 0.81
CA TYR A 218 21.66 11.47 0.63
C TYR A 218 22.31 11.47 -0.76
N LEU A 219 21.81 12.28 -1.71
CA LEU A 219 22.31 12.30 -3.08
C LEU A 219 23.82 12.62 -3.18
N PRO A 220 24.40 13.57 -2.42
CA PRO A 220 25.84 13.83 -2.48
C PRO A 220 26.69 12.62 -2.07
N VAL A 221 26.22 11.85 -1.08
CA VAL A 221 26.89 10.62 -0.63
C VAL A 221 26.79 9.52 -1.68
N LEU A 222 25.65 9.40 -2.34
CA LEU A 222 25.41 8.41 -3.40
C LEU A 222 26.20 8.73 -4.68
N GLN A 223 26.55 10.00 -4.90
CA GLN A 223 27.38 10.44 -6.01
C GLN A 223 28.89 10.25 -5.74
N ASP A 224 29.32 10.35 -4.47
CA ASP A 224 30.71 10.12 -4.07
C ASP A 224 30.86 8.82 -3.25
N LEU A 225 30.59 7.69 -3.92
CA LEU A 225 30.76 6.36 -3.32
C LEU A 225 32.22 6.09 -2.93
N ASN A 226 33.19 6.63 -3.67
CA ASN A 226 34.61 6.51 -3.33
C ASN A 226 34.94 7.26 -2.03
N GLY A 227 34.40 8.47 -1.84
CA GLY A 227 34.56 9.22 -0.61
C GLY A 227 33.83 8.60 0.58
N LEU A 228 32.73 7.87 0.36
CA LEU A 228 32.08 7.07 1.41
C LEU A 228 32.98 5.89 1.84
N VAL A 229 33.59 5.18 0.89
CA VAL A 229 34.51 4.06 1.17
C VAL A 229 35.78 4.54 1.88
N MET A 230 36.32 5.68 1.46
CA MET A 230 37.49 6.31 2.06
C MET A 230 37.17 7.12 3.34
N LYS A 231 35.90 7.13 3.78
CA LYS A 231 35.39 7.89 4.94
C LYS A 231 35.65 9.41 4.89
N THR A 232 35.81 9.98 3.69
CA THR A 232 35.99 11.43 3.50
C THR A 232 34.66 12.19 3.43
N VAL A 233 33.54 11.48 3.20
CA VAL A 233 32.19 12.06 3.18
C VAL A 233 31.44 11.67 4.44
N SER A 234 30.83 12.66 5.10
CA SER A 234 29.99 12.43 6.28
C SER A 234 28.55 12.09 5.88
N LEU A 235 27.95 11.11 6.56
CA LEU A 235 26.56 10.75 6.34
C LEU A 235 25.61 11.82 6.91
N PRO A 236 24.56 12.24 6.18
CA PRO A 236 23.52 13.09 6.72
C PRO A 236 22.90 12.50 7.99
N SER A 237 22.59 13.37 8.96
CA SER A 237 22.00 12.95 10.24
C SER A 237 20.73 12.12 10.05
N THR A 238 20.78 10.86 10.52
CA THR A 238 19.67 9.90 10.50
C THR A 238 18.48 10.41 11.32
N LYS A 239 18.73 11.09 12.45
CA LYS A 239 17.67 11.66 13.29
C LYS A 239 16.81 12.66 12.52
N VAL A 240 17.45 13.55 11.75
CA VAL A 240 16.74 14.53 10.93
C VAL A 240 15.97 13.83 9.80
N SER A 241 16.53 12.77 9.20
CA SER A 241 15.84 11.99 8.17
C SER A 241 14.58 11.33 8.72
N LEU A 242 14.65 10.77 9.93
CA LEU A 242 13.50 10.19 10.61
C LEU A 242 12.43 11.24 10.94
N ILE A 243 12.83 12.45 11.37
CA ILE A 243 11.88 13.55 11.63
C ILE A 243 11.14 13.95 10.35
N ILE A 244 11.86 14.12 9.22
CA ILE A 244 11.23 14.47 7.93
C ILE A 244 10.19 13.40 7.54
N LEU A 245 10.55 12.12 7.64
CA LEU A 245 9.64 11.01 7.35
C LEU A 245 8.45 10.97 8.31
N ALA A 246 8.67 11.22 9.60
CA ALA A 246 7.61 11.26 10.60
C ALA A 246 6.62 12.39 10.31
N VAL A 247 7.11 13.59 9.99
CA VAL A 247 6.26 14.73 9.59
C VAL A 247 5.45 14.40 8.33
N GLY A 248 6.09 13.84 7.29
CA GLY A 248 5.39 13.40 6.08
C GLY A 248 4.31 12.36 6.35
N GLY A 249 4.60 11.42 7.26
CA GLY A 249 3.64 10.41 7.71
C GLY A 249 2.44 11.04 8.42
N VAL A 250 2.68 11.90 9.41
CA VAL A 250 1.63 12.61 10.16
C VAL A 250 0.73 13.43 9.26
N LEU A 251 1.30 14.15 8.28
CA LEU A 251 0.53 14.92 7.30
C LEU A 251 -0.29 14.05 6.33
N THR A 252 0.11 12.79 6.14
CA THR A 252 -0.60 11.84 5.27
C THR A 252 -1.82 11.24 5.99
N ILE A 253 -1.78 11.06 7.32
CA ILE A 253 -2.82 10.37 8.10
C ILE A 253 -4.23 10.90 7.82
N PRO A 254 -4.51 12.22 7.87
CA PRO A 254 -5.86 12.74 7.63
C PRO A 254 -6.37 12.45 6.21
N LEU A 255 -5.47 12.29 5.23
CA LEU A 255 -5.81 12.10 3.82
C LEU A 255 -6.06 10.63 3.45
N LEU A 256 -5.65 9.67 4.28
CA LEU A 256 -5.79 8.23 4.00
C LEU A 256 -7.23 7.80 3.71
N PRO A 257 -8.28 8.29 4.41
CA PRO A 257 -9.64 7.89 4.11
C PRO A 257 -10.12 8.37 2.74
N LEU A 258 -9.67 9.56 2.30
CA LEU A 258 -9.98 10.09 0.98
C LEU A 258 -9.47 9.14 -0.12
N ARG A 259 -8.36 8.43 0.12
CA ARG A 259 -7.81 7.43 -0.81
C ARG A 259 -8.83 6.34 -1.16
N SER A 260 -9.54 5.85 -0.15
CA SER A 260 -10.55 4.79 -0.31
C SER A 260 -11.92 5.33 -0.73
N LEU A 261 -12.24 6.58 -0.38
CA LEU A 261 -13.50 7.22 -0.76
C LEU A 261 -13.60 7.51 -2.27
N ILE A 262 -12.49 7.79 -2.96
CA ILE A 262 -12.52 8.12 -4.40
C ILE A 262 -13.05 6.95 -5.25
N PRO A 263 -12.51 5.71 -5.15
CA PRO A 263 -13.11 4.55 -5.81
C PRO A 263 -14.55 4.28 -5.33
N ALA A 264 -14.84 4.48 -4.04
CA ALA A 264 -16.18 4.28 -3.49
C ALA A 264 -17.22 5.22 -4.11
N ALA A 265 -16.87 6.49 -4.29
CA ALA A 265 -17.71 7.52 -4.88
C ALA A 265 -17.99 7.23 -6.36
N PHE A 266 -16.97 6.80 -7.11
CA PHE A 266 -17.17 6.40 -8.50
C PHE A 266 -18.13 5.21 -8.62
N VAL A 267 -17.95 4.18 -7.79
CA VAL A 267 -18.84 3.00 -7.76
C VAL A 267 -20.25 3.36 -7.32
N ASN A 268 -20.41 4.29 -6.36
CA ASN A 268 -21.72 4.83 -5.97
C ASN A 268 -22.39 5.61 -7.11
N GLY A 269 -21.59 6.30 -7.91
CA GLY A 269 -22.07 7.03 -9.08
C GLY A 269 -22.59 6.11 -10.18
N LEU A 270 -21.90 5.00 -10.45
CA LEU A 270 -22.34 4.00 -11.43
C LEU A 270 -23.66 3.31 -11.02
N GLU A 271 -23.95 3.22 -9.73
CA GLU A 271 -25.20 2.62 -9.24
C GLU A 271 -26.42 3.55 -9.43
N LYS A 272 -26.19 4.87 -9.54
CA LYS A 272 -27.26 5.86 -9.75
C LYS A 272 -27.60 6.06 -11.22
N GLU A 273 -26.84 5.44 -12.12
CA GLU A 273 -27.04 5.46 -13.58
C GLU A 273 -27.76 4.18 -14.02
#